data_AF-A0A929E2Z0-F1
#
_entry.id   AF-A0A929E2Z0-F1
#
_cell.length_a   1.000
_cell.length_b   1.000
_cell.length_c   1.000
_cell.angle_alpha   90.00
_cell.angle_beta   90.00
_cell.angle_gamma   90.00
#
_symmetry.space_group_name_H-M   'P 1'
#
loop_
_entity.id
_entity.type
_entity.pdbx_description
1 polymer ?
#
loop_
_entity_poly.entity_id
_entity_poly.type
_entity_poly.pdbx_seq_one_letter_code
_entity_poly.pdbx_strand_id
1 'polypeptide(L)'
;MSGGHFDYQESYLGYIAEQLEQDIQSNDVEYDISKPADAPYGFQHQPETIEFMKNMVKELYKLKELLREYDLAVSSDTSEQCFLEKARLTYRAGKEETC
;
A
#
# COMPACT_ATOMS: atom_id res chain seq x y z
N MET A 1 29.34 -7.68 -15.46
CA MET A 1 28.22 -8.17 -14.64
C MET A 1 27.26 -7.00 -14.45
N SER A 2 26.17 -6.98 -15.21
CA SER A 2 25.14 -5.95 -15.13
C SER A 2 24.30 -6.23 -13.89
N GLY A 3 24.54 -5.48 -12.82
CA GLY A 3 23.66 -5.49 -11.65
C GLY A 3 22.27 -5.03 -12.10
N GLY A 4 21.35 -5.99 -12.22
CA GLY A 4 19.97 -5.73 -12.60
C GLY A 4 19.40 -4.65 -11.70
N HIS A 5 18.90 -3.59 -12.33
CA HIS A 5 18.20 -2.50 -11.70
C HIS A 5 16.89 -3.06 -11.13
N PHE A 6 16.92 -3.59 -9.89
CA PHE A 6 15.70 -3.89 -9.16
C PHE A 6 14.98 -2.56 -8.95
N ASP A 7 13.87 -2.36 -9.64
CA ASP A 7 13.09 -1.13 -9.56
C ASP A 7 12.32 -1.17 -8.23
N TYR A 8 12.77 -0.41 -7.24
CA TYR A 8 12.19 -0.39 -5.87
C TYR A 8 10.81 0.26 -5.80
N GLN A 9 10.10 0.40 -6.92
CA GLN A 9 8.78 1.04 -7.01
C GLN A 9 7.75 0.34 -6.13
N GLU A 10 7.81 -1.00 -6.00
CA GLU A 10 6.99 -1.77 -5.05
C GLU A 10 7.21 -1.28 -3.60
N SER A 11 8.47 -1.07 -3.21
CA SER A 11 8.82 -0.68 -1.84
C SER A 11 8.33 0.73 -1.52
N TYR A 12 8.31 1.62 -2.52
CA TYR A 12 7.80 2.98 -2.36
C TYR A 12 6.28 3.02 -2.09
N LEU A 13 5.49 2.16 -2.75
CA LEU A 13 4.05 2.06 -2.48
C LEU A 13 3.77 1.59 -1.05
N GLY A 14 4.55 0.62 -0.56
CA GLY A 14 4.47 0.18 0.84
C GLY A 14 4.77 1.30 1.82
N TYR A 15 5.82 2.08 1.57
CA TYR A 15 6.17 3.23 2.40
C TYR A 15 5.04 4.26 2.50
N ILE A 16 4.38 4.59 1.39
CA ILE A 16 3.23 5.51 1.40
C ILE A 16 2.06 4.93 2.21
N ALA A 17 1.78 3.63 2.04
CA ALA A 17 0.72 2.96 2.79
C ALA A 17 0.98 3.01 4.30
N GLU A 18 2.21 2.72 4.72
CA GLU A 18 2.63 2.77 6.14
C GLU A 18 2.50 4.18 6.72
N GLN A 19 2.83 5.23 5.96
CA GLN A 19 2.64 6.62 6.40
C GLN A 19 1.15 6.94 6.60
N LEU A 20 0.30 6.58 5.64
CA LEU A 20 -1.15 6.79 5.77
C LEU A 20 -1.73 6.03 6.97
N GLU A 21 -1.25 4.83 7.26
CA GLU A 21 -1.65 4.07 8.44
C GLU A 21 -1.25 4.78 9.74
N GLN A 22 -0.05 5.37 9.80
CA GLN A 22 0.38 6.17 10.94
C GLN A 22 -0.47 7.43 11.12
N ASP A 23 -0.80 8.12 10.03
CA ASP A 23 -1.67 9.30 10.06
C ASP A 23 -3.09 8.94 10.54
N ILE A 24 -3.64 7.80 10.08
CA ILE A 24 -4.94 7.29 10.54
C ILE A 24 -4.89 6.94 12.04
N GLN A 25 -3.87 6.22 12.49
CA GLN A 25 -3.72 5.79 13.89
C GLN A 25 -3.56 6.97 14.85
N SER A 26 -2.89 8.02 14.39
CA SER A 26 -2.63 9.22 15.19
C SER A 26 -3.69 10.30 15.05
N ASN A 27 -4.70 10.14 14.17
CA ASN A 27 -5.67 11.19 13.82
C ASN A 27 -6.36 11.85 15.02
N ASP A 28 -6.66 11.06 16.06
CA ASP A 28 -7.37 11.52 17.27
C ASP A 28 -6.42 12.08 18.35
N VAL A 29 -5.11 12.08 18.09
CA VAL A 29 -4.12 12.64 19.02
C VAL A 29 -4.12 14.16 18.90
N GLU A 30 -4.66 14.83 19.90
CA GLU A 30 -4.63 16.30 19.95
C GLU A 30 -3.21 16.86 19.98
N TYR A 31 -3.02 17.96 19.24
CA TYR A 31 -1.80 18.73 19.29
C TYR A 31 -1.63 19.40 20.66
N ASP A 32 -0.46 19.21 21.27
CA ASP A 32 -0.12 19.76 22.58
C ASP A 32 1.24 20.47 22.52
N ILE A 33 1.21 21.80 22.64
CA ILE A 33 2.39 22.66 22.58
C ILE A 33 3.38 22.42 23.74
N SER A 34 2.95 21.77 24.82
CA SER A 34 3.82 21.42 25.94
C SER A 34 4.67 20.18 25.68
N LYS A 35 4.35 19.40 24.63
CA LYS A 35 5.09 18.21 24.26
C LYS A 35 6.32 18.55 23.38
N PRO A 36 7.31 17.65 23.33
CA PRO A 36 8.42 17.73 22.38
C PRO A 36 7.94 17.92 20.93
N ALA A 37 8.74 18.59 20.11
CA ALA A 37 8.38 18.88 18.70
C ALA A 37 8.23 17.62 17.84
N ASP A 38 8.82 16.50 18.27
CA ASP A 38 8.72 15.17 17.67
C ASP A 38 7.59 14.32 18.25
N ALA A 39 6.80 14.86 19.19
CA ALA A 39 5.64 14.16 19.71
C ALA A 39 4.59 13.96 18.60
N PRO A 40 4.02 12.75 18.46
CA PRO A 40 2.99 12.49 17.48
C PRO A 40 1.76 13.34 17.77
N TYR A 41 1.18 13.90 16.70
CA TYR A 41 -0.11 14.58 16.72
C TYR A 41 -0.88 14.21 15.45
N GLY A 42 -2.19 14.18 15.55
CA GLY A 42 -3.09 13.89 14.44
C GLY A 42 -3.56 15.15 13.72
N PHE A 43 -3.92 14.98 12.47
CA PHE A 43 -4.53 16.05 11.66
C PHE A 43 -6.03 16.24 11.90
N GLN A 44 -6.66 15.40 12.75
CA GLN A 44 -8.07 15.48 13.13
C GLN A 44 -9.02 15.54 11.92
N HIS A 45 -8.71 14.72 10.91
CA HIS A 45 -9.53 14.54 9.74
C HIS A 45 -10.92 14.03 10.09
N GLN A 46 -11.90 14.40 9.27
CA GLN A 46 -13.27 13.93 9.41
C GLN A 46 -13.37 12.41 9.14
N PRO A 47 -14.37 11.71 9.70
CA PRO A 47 -14.52 10.27 9.52
C PRO A 47 -14.54 9.83 8.05
N GLU A 48 -15.19 10.61 7.17
CA GLU A 48 -15.25 10.33 5.73
C GLU A 48 -13.86 10.36 5.07
N THR A 49 -12.99 11.27 5.53
CA THR A 49 -11.60 11.36 5.05
C THR A 49 -10.77 10.18 5.56
N ILE A 50 -10.96 9.77 6.82
CA ILE A 50 -10.29 8.58 7.36
C ILE A 50 -10.70 7.31 6.62
N GLU A 51 -11.99 7.14 6.31
CA GLU A 51 -12.44 6.02 5.50
C GLU A 51 -11.86 6.06 4.09
N PHE A 52 -11.74 7.25 3.47
CA PHE A 52 -11.06 7.40 2.20
C PHE A 52 -9.58 7.00 2.28
N MET A 53 -8.85 7.43 3.32
CA MET A 53 -7.45 7.05 3.53
C MET A 53 -7.28 5.54 3.74
N LYS A 54 -8.16 4.89 4.52
CA LYS A 54 -8.17 3.42 4.67
C LYS A 54 -8.34 2.70 3.33
N ASN A 55 -9.23 3.20 2.48
CA ASN A 55 -9.41 2.65 1.13
C ASN A 55 -8.13 2.83 0.29
N MET A 56 -7.46 3.97 0.36
CA MET A 56 -6.18 4.18 -0.33
C MET A 56 -5.11 3.21 0.16
N VAL A 57 -4.99 2.97 1.47
CA VAL A 57 -4.05 1.98 2.04
C VAL A 57 -4.30 0.59 1.44
N LYS A 58 -5.57 0.15 1.39
CA LYS A 58 -5.94 -1.14 0.77
C LYS A 58 -5.51 -1.22 -0.70
N GLU A 59 -5.77 -0.17 -1.48
CA GLU A 59 -5.41 -0.13 -2.90
C GLU A 59 -3.88 -0.08 -3.11
N LEU A 60 -3.13 0.63 -2.26
CA LEU A 60 -1.67 0.70 -2.33
C LEU A 60 -1.03 -0.67 -2.08
N TYR A 61 -1.48 -1.39 -1.04
CA TYR A 61 -0.99 -2.75 -0.79
C TYR A 61 -1.34 -3.72 -1.91
N LYS A 62 -2.55 -3.60 -2.48
CA LYS A 62 -2.94 -4.41 -3.64
C LYS A 62 -2.07 -4.12 -4.87
N LEU A 63 -1.78 -2.84 -5.13
CA LEU A 63 -0.92 -2.45 -6.25
C LEU A 63 0.52 -2.93 -6.04
N LYS A 64 1.01 -2.86 -4.81
CA LYS A 64 2.31 -3.42 -4.40
C LYS A 64 2.42 -4.90 -4.77
N GLU A 65 1.43 -5.71 -4.38
CA GLU A 65 1.38 -7.14 -4.72
C GLU A 65 1.34 -7.39 -6.24
N LEU A 66 0.56 -6.59 -6.98
CA LEU A 66 0.47 -6.70 -8.43
C LEU A 66 1.80 -6.40 -9.13
N LEU A 67 2.51 -5.35 -8.69
CA LEU A 67 3.84 -5.02 -9.23
C LEU A 67 4.84 -6.14 -8.95
N ARG A 68 4.81 -6.71 -7.73
CA ARG A 68 5.65 -7.85 -7.38
C ARG A 68 5.41 -9.06 -8.28
N GLU A 69 4.14 -9.41 -8.51
CA GLU A 69 3.78 -10.53 -9.40
C GLU A 69 4.15 -10.24 -10.85
N TYR A 70 4.06 -8.98 -11.29
CA TYR A 70 4.52 -8.56 -12.62
C TYR A 70 6.04 -8.71 -12.76
N ASP A 71 6.81 -8.25 -11.79
CA ASP A 71 8.27 -8.39 -11.80
C ASP A 71 8.67 -9.87 -11.86
N LEU A 72 8.01 -10.73 -11.09
CA LEU A 72 8.23 -12.20 -11.13
C LEU A 72 7.89 -12.83 -12.49
N ALA A 73 6.87 -12.31 -13.17
CA ALA A 73 6.47 -12.78 -14.50
C ALA A 73 7.46 -12.37 -15.58
N VAL A 74 7.93 -11.11 -15.53
CA VAL A 74 8.85 -10.55 -16.52
C VAL A 74 10.29 -11.03 -16.27
N SER A 75 10.67 -11.33 -15.03
CA SER A 75 12.01 -11.81 -14.67
C SER A 75 12.35 -13.22 -15.14
N SER A 76 11.58 -13.78 -16.08
CA SER A 76 11.89 -15.00 -16.84
C SER A 76 11.69 -16.36 -16.12
N ASP A 77 11.00 -16.40 -14.97
CA ASP A 77 10.77 -17.67 -14.23
C ASP A 77 9.33 -18.19 -14.30
N THR A 78 8.41 -17.49 -14.97
CA THR A 78 7.04 -18.00 -15.23
C THR A 78 6.51 -17.54 -16.59
N SER A 79 5.74 -18.38 -17.27
CA SER A 79 5.15 -18.05 -18.59
C SER A 79 4.05 -16.97 -18.47
N GLU A 80 3.79 -16.23 -19.56
CA GLU A 80 2.72 -15.20 -19.65
C GLU A 80 1.35 -15.70 -19.15
N GLN A 81 1.02 -16.96 -19.38
CA GLN A 81 -0.21 -17.59 -18.89
C GLN A 81 -0.26 -17.71 -17.36
N CYS A 82 0.88 -18.03 -16.73
CA CYS A 82 0.99 -18.15 -15.28
C CYS A 82 0.84 -16.79 -14.59
N PHE A 83 1.38 -15.73 -15.21
CA PHE A 83 1.14 -14.35 -14.78
C PHE A 83 -0.34 -13.96 -14.85
N LEU A 84 -0.99 -14.19 -16.00
CA LEU A 84 -2.39 -13.83 -16.20
C LEU A 84 -3.34 -14.58 -15.26
N GLU A 85 -3.06 -15.83 -14.93
CA GLU A 85 -3.83 -16.59 -13.93
C GLU A 85 -3.69 -16.02 -12.53
N LYS A 86 -2.46 -15.75 -12.08
CA LYS A 86 -2.23 -15.17 -10.74
C LYS A 86 -2.82 -13.77 -10.60
N ALA A 87 -2.59 -12.89 -11.58
CA ALA A 87 -3.15 -11.54 -11.59
C ALA A 87 -4.69 -11.57 -11.53
N ARG A 88 -5.33 -12.51 -12.24
CA ARG A 88 -6.79 -12.71 -12.18
C ARG A 88 -7.26 -13.19 -10.81
N LEU A 89 -6.53 -14.09 -10.15
CA LEU A 89 -6.87 -14.59 -8.81
C LEU A 89 -6.80 -13.47 -7.78
N THR A 90 -5.70 -12.71 -7.75
CA THR A 90 -5.52 -11.56 -6.86
C THR A 90 -6.61 -10.50 -7.08
N TYR A 91 -6.98 -10.24 -8.34
CA TYR A 91 -8.01 -9.25 -8.64
C TYR A 91 -9.44 -9.74 -8.32
N ARG A 92 -9.73 -11.03 -8.49
CA ARG A 92 -11.05 -11.63 -8.17
C ARG A 92 -11.27 -11.81 -6.68
N ALA A 93 -10.24 -12.19 -5.92
CA ALA A 93 -10.35 -12.32 -4.46
C ALA A 93 -10.80 -11.00 -3.81
N GLY A 94 -10.35 -9.86 -4.34
CA GLY A 94 -10.80 -8.53 -3.88
C GLY A 94 -12.25 -8.16 -4.24
N LYS A 95 -12.98 -8.97 -5.03
CA LYS A 95 -14.40 -8.75 -5.37
C LYS A 95 -15.37 -9.56 -4.51
N GLU A 96 -14.90 -10.56 -3.78
CA GLU A 96 -15.78 -11.45 -2.98
C GLU A 96 -16.01 -10.93 -1.55
N GLU A 97 -15.32 -9.86 -1.11
CA GLU A 97 -15.53 -9.23 0.21
C GLU A 97 -16.69 -8.22 0.27
N THR A 98 -17.49 -8.09 -0.79
CA THR A 98 -18.70 -7.26 -0.79
C THR A 98 -19.93 -8.10 -1.11
N CYS A 99 -20.46 -8.80 -0.11
CA CYS A 99 -21.83 -9.32 -0.04
C CYS A 99 -22.25 -9.44 1.43
#